data_AF-A0A4Y2VYD3-F1
#
_entry.id   AF-A0A4Y2VYD3-F1
#
_cell.length_a   1.000
_cell.length_b   1.000
_cell.length_c   1.000
_cell.angle_alpha   90.00
_cell.angle_beta   90.00
_cell.angle_gamma   90.00
#
_symmetry.space_group_name_H-M   'P 1'
#
loop_
_entity.id
_entity.type
_entity.pdbx_description
1 polymer ?
#
loop_
_entity_poly.entity_id
_entity_poly.type
_entity_poly.pdbx_seq_one_letter_code
_entity_poly.pdbx_strand_id
1 'polypeptide(L)'
;KDYHYEFTECDSSGGRWRVSVPKPLTCVGGAPNPPTRVNDCRISCDAGTYFNRTTLECLSCPPGTYSLGGGIKFDTWEHLPLGFHVSVESFESNFRLLHNFATDSGVNCSEYGWKPKKSFISSHGGPCAATLSYSVELVKPGVLSYYYQYTDPSILFNFEAQNDQCQSIEDVEKYKWPRLTEEAKWRTSTVQLKAGLNVLYWKTVGMGFSDKMKKSKPVRIKKIEIS
;
A
#
# COMPACT_ATOMS: atom_id res chain seq x y z
N LYS A 1 5.97 -24.04 25.26
CA LYS A 1 4.76 -23.86 24.41
C LYS A 1 5.24 -23.94 22.99
N ASP A 2 5.20 -25.16 22.46
CA ASP A 2 5.98 -25.58 21.30
C ASP A 2 5.23 -25.31 19.98
N TYR A 3 3.97 -24.92 20.12
CA TYR A 3 3.06 -24.59 19.03
C TYR A 3 2.44 -23.20 19.22
N HIS A 4 2.09 -22.56 18.11
CA HIS A 4 1.20 -21.39 18.07
C HIS A 4 0.05 -21.65 17.09
N TYR A 5 -1.03 -20.87 17.22
CA TYR A 5 -2.18 -21.00 16.33
C TYR A 5 -2.08 -20.03 15.15
N GLU A 6 -2.35 -20.55 13.96
CA GLU A 6 -2.55 -19.78 12.74
C GLU A 6 -3.88 -20.13 12.09
N PHE A 7 -4.37 -19.23 11.23
CA PHE A 7 -5.56 -19.47 10.45
C PHE A 7 -5.17 -19.74 9.00
N THR A 8 -5.86 -20.69 8.37
CA THR A 8 -5.83 -20.84 6.93
C THR A 8 -6.57 -19.69 6.25
N GLU A 9 -6.41 -19.62 4.93
CA GLU A 9 -7.31 -18.86 4.06
C GLU A 9 -8.76 -19.34 4.21
N CYS A 10 -9.68 -18.48 3.76
CA CYS A 10 -11.10 -18.71 3.83
C CYS A 10 -11.57 -19.70 2.76
N ASP A 11 -12.39 -20.66 3.17
CA ASP A 11 -13.09 -21.56 2.27
C ASP A 11 -14.24 -20.85 1.56
N SER A 12 -14.74 -21.48 0.48
CA SER A 12 -15.88 -20.98 -0.29
C SER A 12 -17.17 -20.83 0.52
N SER A 13 -17.24 -21.49 1.68
CA SER A 13 -18.37 -21.45 2.61
C SER A 13 -18.19 -20.36 3.69
N GLY A 14 -17.17 -19.51 3.57
CA GLY A 14 -16.90 -18.39 4.49
C GLY A 14 -16.27 -18.78 5.83
N GLY A 15 -15.83 -20.04 5.97
CA GLY A 15 -15.12 -20.52 7.16
C GLY A 15 -13.61 -20.61 6.96
N ARG A 16 -12.85 -20.72 8.04
CA ARG A 16 -11.39 -20.95 8.03
C ARG A 16 -11.00 -21.95 9.11
N TRP A 17 -9.85 -22.58 8.93
CA TRP A 17 -9.32 -23.55 9.89
C TRP A 17 -8.28 -22.89 10.78
N ARG A 18 -8.42 -23.09 12.10
CA ARG A 18 -7.36 -22.79 13.07
C ARG A 18 -6.46 -24.01 13.19
N VAL A 19 -5.19 -23.86 12.83
CA VAL A 19 -4.18 -24.93 12.84
C VAL A 19 -3.08 -24.65 13.87
N SER A 20 -2.53 -25.71 14.44
CA SER A 20 -1.43 -25.64 15.40
C SER A 20 -0.10 -25.76 14.66
N VAL A 21 0.62 -24.65 14.52
CA VAL A 21 1.89 -24.57 13.80
C VAL A 21 3.06 -24.73 14.78
N PRO A 22 4.01 -25.64 14.53
CA PRO A 22 5.18 -25.82 15.38
C PRO A 22 6.13 -24.64 15.26
N LYS A 23 6.72 -24.24 16.39
CA LYS A 23 7.79 -23.24 16.39
C LYS A 23 9.12 -23.91 16.04
N PRO A 24 9.91 -23.32 15.13
CA PRO A 24 11.23 -23.85 14.79
C PRO A 24 12.09 -24.01 16.06
N LEU A 25 12.84 -25.12 16.14
CA LEU A 25 13.85 -25.39 17.19
C LEU A 25 13.33 -25.46 18.64
N THR A 26 12.02 -25.46 18.86
CA THR A 26 11.40 -25.53 20.20
C THR A 26 10.51 -26.75 20.42
N CYS A 27 10.33 -27.59 19.40
CA CYS A 27 9.62 -28.86 19.53
C CYS A 27 10.47 -29.89 20.26
N VAL A 28 10.08 -30.23 21.49
CA VAL A 28 10.72 -31.29 22.29
C VAL A 28 9.96 -32.62 22.21
N GLY A 29 8.80 -32.62 21.54
CA GLY A 29 7.90 -33.77 21.35
C GLY A 29 6.45 -33.43 21.74
N GLY A 30 5.49 -34.12 21.13
CA GLY A 30 4.05 -33.95 21.38
C GLY A 30 3.24 -33.74 20.09
N ALA A 31 2.01 -34.27 20.03
CA ALA A 31 1.13 -34.09 18.87
C ALA A 31 0.53 -32.68 18.84
N PRO A 32 0.40 -32.04 17.66
CA PRO A 32 -0.30 -30.76 17.53
C PRO A 32 -1.78 -30.92 17.91
N ASN A 33 -2.37 -29.86 18.47
CA ASN A 33 -3.80 -29.85 18.74
C ASN A 33 -4.60 -29.99 17.42
N PRO A 34 -5.73 -30.72 17.44
CA PRO A 34 -6.53 -30.92 16.24
C PRO A 34 -7.03 -29.58 15.68
N PRO A 35 -7.05 -29.41 14.35
CA PRO A 35 -7.56 -28.20 13.72
C PRO A 35 -9.01 -27.94 14.12
N THR A 36 -9.34 -26.68 14.41
CA THR A 36 -10.72 -26.27 14.72
C THR A 36 -11.28 -25.41 13.59
N ARG A 37 -12.49 -25.70 13.12
CA ARG A 37 -13.16 -24.86 12.13
C ARG A 37 -13.78 -23.62 12.79
N VAL A 38 -13.52 -22.45 12.23
CA VAL A 38 -14.17 -21.19 12.57
C VAL A 38 -15.07 -20.82 11.39
N ASN A 39 -16.39 -20.73 11.63
CA ASN A 39 -17.36 -20.56 10.57
C ASN A 39 -17.42 -19.15 9.98
N ASP A 40 -16.90 -18.15 10.71
CA ASP A 40 -16.88 -16.76 10.27
C ASP A 40 -15.45 -16.29 10.00
N CYS A 41 -15.14 -16.12 8.72
CA CYS A 41 -13.92 -15.53 8.25
C CYS A 41 -13.83 -14.02 8.43
N ARG A 42 -14.97 -13.35 8.61
CA ARG A 42 -15.08 -11.89 8.62
C ARG A 42 -14.95 -11.26 10.00
N ILE A 43 -14.45 -12.04 10.96
CA ILE A 43 -14.20 -11.55 12.32
C ILE A 43 -13.08 -10.51 12.26
N SER A 44 -13.46 -9.24 12.44
CA SER A 44 -12.56 -8.13 12.72
C SER A 44 -12.91 -7.53 14.07
N CYS A 45 -11.88 -7.26 14.87
CA CYS A 45 -12.02 -6.64 16.18
C CYS A 45 -12.02 -5.11 16.06
N ASP A 46 -12.60 -4.41 17.04
CA ASP A 46 -12.63 -2.95 17.06
C ASP A 46 -11.27 -2.35 17.46
N ALA A 47 -11.09 -1.06 17.16
CA ALA A 47 -9.91 -0.32 17.57
C ALA A 47 -9.69 -0.43 19.10
N GLY A 48 -8.43 -0.62 19.51
CA GLY A 48 -8.07 -0.88 20.90
C GLY A 48 -8.21 -2.34 21.34
N THR A 49 -8.71 -3.24 20.48
CA THR A 49 -8.77 -4.68 20.75
C THR A 49 -8.01 -5.50 19.70
N TYR A 50 -7.54 -6.69 20.07
CA TYR A 50 -6.86 -7.63 19.18
C TYR A 50 -7.54 -8.99 19.21
N PHE A 51 -7.52 -9.69 18.08
CA PHE A 51 -8.13 -11.01 17.98
C PHE A 51 -7.20 -12.07 18.58
N ASN A 52 -7.59 -12.65 19.72
CA ASN A 52 -6.84 -13.71 20.36
C ASN A 52 -7.10 -15.05 19.65
N ARG A 53 -6.10 -15.57 18.93
CA ARG A 53 -6.21 -16.84 18.18
C ARG A 53 -6.45 -18.06 19.08
N THR A 54 -6.15 -17.96 20.38
CA THR A 54 -6.33 -19.05 21.35
C THR A 54 -7.77 -19.11 21.86
N THR A 55 -8.33 -17.98 22.30
CA THR A 55 -9.69 -17.92 22.84
C THR A 55 -10.75 -17.67 21.77
N LEU A 56 -10.35 -17.22 20.56
CA LEU A 56 -11.23 -16.80 19.46
C LEU A 56 -12.09 -15.57 19.81
N GLU A 57 -11.59 -14.70 20.69
CA GLU A 57 -12.28 -13.50 21.16
C GLU A 57 -11.43 -12.24 20.93
N CYS A 58 -12.10 -11.09 20.82
CA CYS A 58 -11.46 -9.78 20.79
C CYS A 58 -11.13 -9.34 22.21
N LEU A 59 -9.85 -9.22 22.53
CA LEU A 59 -9.36 -8.80 23.85
C LEU A 59 -8.77 -7.40 23.77
N SER A 60 -8.88 -6.63 24.84
CA SER A 60 -8.27 -5.30 24.92
C SER A 60 -6.74 -5.38 24.80
N CYS A 61 -6.17 -4.42 24.08
CA CYS A 61 -4.73 -4.31 23.92
C CYS A 61 -4.05 -4.09 25.30
N PRO A 62 -2.92 -4.77 25.58
CA PRO A 62 -2.18 -4.54 26.81
C PRO A 62 -1.68 -3.08 26.91
N PRO A 63 -1.48 -2.56 28.13
CA PRO A 63 -0.99 -1.19 28.33
C PRO A 63 0.28 -0.91 27.52
N GLY A 64 0.31 0.23 26.83
CA GLY A 64 1.42 0.62 25.96
C GLY A 64 1.33 0.11 24.52
N THR A 65 0.28 -0.64 24.17
CA THR A 65 0.01 -1.08 22.79
C THR A 65 -1.30 -0.52 22.26
N TYR A 66 -1.42 -0.43 20.94
CA TYR A 66 -2.63 0.01 20.27
C TYR A 66 -2.95 -0.93 19.10
N SER A 67 -4.23 -1.06 18.78
CA SER A 67 -4.72 -1.80 17.61
C SER A 67 -5.63 -0.88 16.81
N LEU A 68 -5.49 -0.93 15.49
CA LEU A 68 -6.34 -0.19 14.55
C LEU A 68 -7.60 -0.98 14.17
N GLY A 69 -7.90 -2.10 14.84
CA GLY A 69 -9.10 -2.89 14.57
C GLY A 69 -9.07 -3.65 13.24
N GLY A 70 -7.91 -4.21 12.90
CA GLY A 70 -7.66 -4.88 11.61
C GLY A 70 -7.04 -3.98 10.54
N GLY A 71 -6.89 -2.68 10.83
CA GLY A 71 -6.20 -1.74 9.98
C GLY A 71 -4.67 -1.95 9.89
N ILE A 72 -4.08 -1.42 8.83
CA ILE A 72 -2.64 -1.49 8.52
C ILE A 72 -2.08 -0.07 8.48
N LYS A 73 -0.88 0.13 9.03
CA LYS A 73 -0.20 1.42 9.04
C LYS A 73 1.26 1.27 8.62
N PHE A 74 1.67 2.09 7.66
CA PHE A 74 3.03 2.24 7.19
C PHE A 74 3.52 3.65 7.49
N ASP A 75 4.44 3.80 8.44
CA ASP A 75 5.07 5.08 8.82
C ASP A 75 6.60 5.04 8.84
N THR A 76 7.19 3.87 8.58
CA THR A 76 8.63 3.65 8.45
C THR A 76 8.96 3.21 7.02
N TRP A 77 9.98 3.84 6.45
CA TRP A 77 10.39 3.67 5.05
C TRP A 77 11.90 3.46 4.95
N GLU A 78 12.49 2.66 5.85
CA GLU A 78 13.91 2.27 5.75
C GLU A 78 14.14 1.33 4.56
N HIS A 79 13.23 0.37 4.43
CA HIS A 79 13.08 -0.52 3.29
C HIS A 79 11.66 -0.42 2.76
N LEU A 80 11.43 -0.90 1.53
CA LEU A 80 10.09 -0.99 0.98
C LEU A 80 9.34 -2.11 1.74
N PRO A 81 8.22 -1.82 2.43
CA PRO A 81 7.49 -2.83 3.19
C PRO A 81 6.98 -3.95 2.27
N LEU A 82 6.80 -5.15 2.83
CA LEU A 82 6.25 -6.28 2.09
C LEU A 82 4.87 -5.94 1.51
N GLY A 83 4.64 -6.37 0.27
CA GLY A 83 3.41 -6.11 -0.48
C GLY A 83 3.43 -4.82 -1.31
N PHE A 84 4.41 -3.94 -1.11
CA PHE A 84 4.61 -2.81 -2.03
C PHE A 84 5.48 -3.22 -3.22
N HIS A 85 5.09 -2.75 -4.40
CA HIS A 85 5.86 -2.92 -5.63
C HIS A 85 6.07 -1.57 -6.32
N VAL A 86 7.25 -1.39 -6.92
CA VAL A 86 7.59 -0.19 -7.69
C VAL A 86 7.80 -0.61 -9.14
N SER A 87 7.00 -0.05 -10.04
CA SER A 87 7.20 -0.18 -11.49
C SER A 87 7.53 1.17 -12.10
N VAL A 88 8.35 1.14 -13.15
CA VAL A 88 8.73 2.34 -13.91
C VAL A 88 8.60 2.04 -15.38
N GLU A 89 7.89 2.89 -16.10
CA GLU A 89 7.62 2.74 -17.52
C GLU A 89 8.07 3.99 -18.27
N SER A 90 8.77 3.80 -19.40
CA SER A 90 9.10 4.90 -20.30
C SER A 90 7.87 5.32 -21.07
N PHE A 91 7.64 6.63 -21.20
CA PHE A 91 6.56 7.13 -22.03
C PHE A 91 6.98 7.08 -23.52
N GLU A 92 6.59 6.01 -24.23
CA GLU A 92 6.68 5.93 -25.68
C GLU A 92 5.48 6.64 -26.32
N SER A 93 5.46 7.97 -26.27
CA SER A 93 4.45 8.74 -26.99
C SER A 93 4.87 9.00 -28.44
N ASN A 94 3.92 8.88 -29.37
CA ASN A 94 4.02 9.35 -30.75
C ASN A 94 4.47 10.82 -30.86
N PHE A 95 4.42 11.60 -29.77
CA PHE A 95 4.96 12.96 -29.71
C PHE A 95 6.50 13.02 -29.83
N ARG A 96 7.21 11.91 -29.60
CA ARG A 96 8.65 11.77 -29.91
C ARG A 96 8.93 11.82 -31.42
N LEU A 97 7.95 11.56 -32.27
CA LEU A 97 8.09 11.63 -33.73
C LEU A 97 7.91 13.06 -34.29
N LEU A 98 7.37 13.98 -33.49
CA LEU A 98 7.03 15.35 -33.94
C LEU A 98 8.17 16.35 -33.70
N HIS A 99 9.08 16.03 -32.79
CA HIS A 99 10.33 16.75 -32.61
C HIS A 99 11.46 15.81 -33.02
N ASN A 100 12.32 16.23 -33.96
CA ASN A 100 13.53 15.52 -34.43
C ASN A 100 14.58 15.27 -33.33
N PHE A 101 14.20 14.72 -32.19
CA PHE A 101 15.11 14.07 -31.26
C PHE A 101 15.25 12.61 -31.68
N ALA A 102 15.85 12.42 -32.85
CA ALA A 102 16.60 11.21 -33.14
C ALA A 102 17.86 11.21 -32.27
N THR A 103 17.68 11.06 -30.96
CA THR A 103 18.73 10.54 -30.08
C THR A 103 18.25 9.17 -29.65
N ASP A 104 18.73 8.19 -30.39
CA ASP A 104 18.80 6.77 -30.09
C ASP A 104 19.54 6.55 -28.75
N SER A 105 18.87 6.92 -27.66
CA SER A 105 19.29 6.59 -26.31
C SER A 105 18.01 6.35 -25.52
N GLY A 106 17.62 5.09 -25.41
CA GLY A 106 16.53 4.67 -24.54
C GLY A 106 16.68 5.36 -23.19
N VAL A 107 15.66 6.10 -22.77
CA VAL A 107 15.69 6.83 -21.50
C VAL A 107 15.88 5.80 -20.38
N ASN A 108 16.97 5.92 -19.61
CA ASN A 108 17.21 5.04 -18.48
C ASN A 108 16.24 5.37 -17.34
N CYS A 109 15.19 4.55 -17.21
CA CYS A 109 14.14 4.74 -16.23
C CYS A 109 14.48 4.22 -14.82
N SER A 110 15.60 3.52 -14.64
CA SER A 110 15.94 2.87 -13.37
C SER A 110 16.06 3.84 -12.19
N GLU A 111 16.33 5.12 -12.45
CA GLU A 111 16.49 6.12 -11.40
C GLU A 111 15.21 6.84 -10.97
N TYR A 112 14.12 6.74 -11.76
CA TYR A 112 12.90 7.54 -11.57
C TYR A 112 11.82 6.87 -10.72
N GLY A 113 12.03 5.63 -10.28
CA GLY A 113 11.11 4.91 -9.40
C GLY A 113 10.96 5.52 -8.00
N TRP A 114 9.89 5.12 -7.31
CA TRP A 114 9.68 5.45 -5.90
C TRP A 114 10.79 4.86 -5.03
N LYS A 115 11.41 5.69 -4.19
CA LYS A 115 12.55 5.32 -3.35
C LYS A 115 12.27 5.57 -1.88
N PRO A 116 12.46 4.57 -0.99
CA PRO A 116 12.34 4.74 0.46
C PRO A 116 13.44 5.67 1.01
N LYS A 117 13.10 6.55 1.95
CA LYS A 117 13.97 7.56 2.56
C LYS A 117 13.86 7.60 4.10
N LYS A 118 13.85 6.44 4.75
CA LYS A 118 13.70 6.22 6.21
C LYS A 118 12.37 6.71 6.79
N SER A 119 12.04 7.98 6.63
CA SER A 119 10.85 8.63 7.18
C SER A 119 9.73 8.90 6.17
N PHE A 120 10.01 8.78 4.87
CA PHE A 120 9.03 8.88 3.80
C PHE A 120 9.50 8.08 2.58
N ILE A 121 8.61 7.82 1.63
CA ILE A 121 8.95 7.37 0.28
C ILE A 121 8.80 8.54 -0.69
N SER A 122 9.67 8.64 -1.70
CA SER A 122 9.66 9.77 -2.63
C SER A 122 9.87 9.39 -4.09
N SER A 123 9.25 10.17 -4.98
CA SER A 123 9.46 10.12 -6.42
C SER A 123 9.75 11.53 -6.95
N HIS A 124 10.79 11.67 -7.77
CA HIS A 124 11.18 12.96 -8.35
C HIS A 124 10.34 13.37 -9.56
N GLY A 125 9.55 12.45 -10.13
CA GLY A 125 8.99 12.65 -11.46
C GLY A 125 10.11 12.77 -12.51
N GLY A 126 9.75 12.66 -13.78
CA GLY A 126 10.71 12.68 -14.87
C GLY A 126 10.11 12.16 -16.17
N PRO A 127 10.95 11.80 -17.15
CA PRO A 127 10.50 11.29 -18.46
C PRO A 127 9.86 9.90 -18.38
N CYS A 128 9.96 9.22 -17.23
CA CYS A 128 9.34 7.92 -16.99
C CYS A 128 8.21 8.05 -15.97
N ALA A 129 7.15 7.27 -16.17
CA ALA A 129 6.06 7.14 -15.22
C ALA A 129 6.47 6.14 -14.14
N ALA A 130 6.48 6.58 -12.89
CA ALA A 130 6.78 5.74 -11.73
C ALA A 130 5.51 5.45 -10.94
N THR A 131 5.24 4.16 -10.73
CA THR A 131 4.06 3.65 -10.03
C THR A 131 4.50 2.90 -8.78
N LEU A 132 3.92 3.27 -7.63
CA LEU A 132 3.99 2.49 -6.40
C LEU A 132 2.65 1.79 -6.25
N SER A 133 2.63 0.47 -6.16
CA SER A 133 1.42 -0.32 -5.96
C SER A 133 1.42 -1.07 -4.62
N TYR A 134 0.23 -1.25 -4.06
CA TYR A 134 0.00 -2.04 -2.86
C TYR A 134 -1.36 -2.73 -2.92
N SER A 135 -1.38 -4.04 -2.65
CA SER A 135 -2.61 -4.84 -2.62
C SER A 135 -3.05 -5.10 -1.19
N VAL A 136 -4.32 -4.83 -0.89
CA VAL A 136 -4.93 -5.06 0.42
C VAL A 136 -6.26 -5.78 0.28
N GLU A 137 -6.50 -6.77 1.13
CA GLU A 137 -7.80 -7.45 1.22
C GLU A 137 -8.54 -6.97 2.48
N LEU A 138 -9.69 -6.35 2.28
CA LEU A 138 -10.50 -5.77 3.33
C LEU A 138 -11.71 -6.63 3.65
N VAL A 139 -11.81 -7.09 4.90
CA VAL A 139 -12.95 -7.87 5.37
C VAL A 139 -14.23 -7.01 5.44
N LYS A 140 -14.08 -5.73 5.82
CA LYS A 140 -15.15 -4.73 5.91
C LYS A 140 -14.74 -3.51 5.07
N PRO A 141 -15.69 -2.69 4.58
CA PRO A 141 -15.35 -1.41 3.96
C PRO A 141 -14.50 -0.59 4.93
N GLY A 142 -13.47 0.05 4.39
CA GLY A 142 -12.46 0.75 5.17
C GLY A 142 -12.05 2.05 4.52
N VAL A 143 -11.16 2.78 5.17
CA VAL A 143 -10.70 4.10 4.76
C VAL A 143 -9.19 4.07 4.60
N LEU A 144 -8.73 4.38 3.40
CA LEU A 144 -7.33 4.69 3.13
C LEU A 144 -7.07 6.16 3.46
N SER A 145 -6.09 6.42 4.31
CA SER A 145 -5.56 7.74 4.59
C SER A 145 -4.07 7.78 4.37
N TYR A 146 -3.59 8.63 3.46
CA TYR A 146 -2.16 8.81 3.24
C TYR A 146 -1.75 10.28 3.33
N TYR A 147 -0.57 10.49 3.93
CA TYR A 147 0.04 11.79 4.18
C TYR A 147 1.08 12.06 3.12
N TYR A 148 0.86 13.08 2.30
CA TYR A 148 1.72 13.42 1.18
C TYR A 148 2.18 14.87 1.23
N GLN A 149 3.29 15.12 0.54
CA GLN A 149 3.80 16.43 0.21
C GLN A 149 4.02 16.48 -1.31
N TYR A 150 3.39 17.44 -1.96
CA TYR A 150 3.38 17.58 -3.41
C TYR A 150 3.37 19.08 -3.76
N THR A 151 4.55 19.63 -4.04
CA THR A 151 4.75 21.09 -4.17
C THR A 151 5.06 21.55 -5.58
N ASP A 152 5.40 20.61 -6.47
CA ASP A 152 5.88 20.91 -7.81
C ASP A 152 4.80 20.62 -8.86
N PRO A 153 4.16 21.65 -9.45
CA PRO A 153 3.13 21.43 -10.47
C PRO A 153 3.67 20.79 -11.76
N SER A 154 4.99 20.71 -11.94
CA SER A 154 5.60 20.02 -13.08
C SER A 154 5.61 18.49 -12.93
N ILE A 155 5.21 17.94 -11.78
CA ILE A 155 5.04 16.49 -11.60
C ILE A 155 3.55 16.18 -11.56
N LEU A 156 3.05 15.41 -12.51
CA LEU A 156 1.71 14.87 -12.43
C LEU A 156 1.67 13.76 -11.37
N PHE A 157 0.99 13.99 -10.25
CA PHE A 157 0.76 13.01 -9.19
C PHE A 157 -0.69 12.52 -9.23
N ASN A 158 -0.87 11.21 -9.42
CA ASN A 158 -2.16 10.55 -9.58
C ASN A 158 -2.32 9.41 -8.58
N PHE A 159 -3.50 9.29 -7.99
CA PHE A 159 -3.87 8.17 -7.15
C PHE A 159 -5.01 7.38 -7.79
N GLU A 160 -4.85 6.06 -7.91
CA GLU A 160 -5.88 5.17 -8.45
C GLU A 160 -6.07 3.98 -7.53
N ALA A 161 -7.29 3.46 -7.47
CA ALA A 161 -7.57 2.19 -6.82
C ALA A 161 -8.47 1.33 -7.70
N GLN A 162 -8.16 0.04 -7.77
CA GLN A 162 -8.89 -0.97 -8.52
C GLN A 162 -9.42 -2.05 -7.58
N ASN A 163 -10.60 -2.59 -7.89
CA ASN A 163 -11.13 -3.77 -7.20
C ASN A 163 -10.63 -5.08 -7.83
N ASP A 164 -11.13 -6.20 -7.31
CA ASP A 164 -10.93 -7.57 -7.80
C ASP A 164 -11.30 -7.78 -9.29
N GLN A 165 -12.19 -6.95 -9.84
CA GLN A 165 -12.60 -6.97 -11.24
C GLN A 165 -11.79 -6.00 -12.13
N CYS A 166 -10.67 -5.45 -11.62
CA CYS A 166 -9.86 -4.42 -12.28
C CYS A 166 -10.62 -3.14 -12.64
N GLN A 167 -11.80 -2.93 -12.04
CA GLN A 167 -12.62 -1.74 -12.25
C GLN A 167 -12.13 -0.62 -11.32
N SER A 168 -12.04 0.59 -11.87
CA SER A 168 -11.77 1.78 -11.07
C SER A 168 -12.89 1.99 -10.05
N ILE A 169 -12.52 2.24 -8.81
CA ILE A 169 -13.50 2.55 -7.76
C ILE A 169 -14.03 3.98 -8.00
N GLU A 170 -15.31 4.12 -8.33
CA GLU A 170 -15.95 5.40 -8.71
C GLU A 170 -15.71 6.53 -7.69
N ASP A 171 -15.77 6.22 -6.39
CA ASP A 171 -15.51 7.19 -5.32
C ASP A 171 -14.08 7.76 -5.32
N VAL A 172 -13.15 7.07 -6.00
CA VAL A 172 -11.74 7.46 -6.12
C VAL A 172 -11.54 8.50 -7.20
N GLU A 173 -12.46 8.66 -8.17
CA GLU A 173 -12.34 9.69 -9.21
C GLU A 173 -12.21 11.10 -8.63
N LYS A 174 -12.89 11.36 -7.51
CA LYS A 174 -12.80 12.64 -6.78
C LYS A 174 -11.42 12.89 -6.17
N TYR A 175 -10.71 11.84 -5.78
CA TYR A 175 -9.41 11.89 -5.11
C TYR A 175 -8.25 11.50 -6.02
N LYS A 176 -8.55 11.26 -7.31
CA LYS A 176 -7.62 10.88 -8.36
C LYS A 176 -6.44 11.85 -8.48
N TRP A 177 -6.73 13.14 -8.31
CA TRP A 177 -5.75 14.22 -8.41
C TRP A 177 -5.52 14.89 -7.06
N PRO A 178 -4.53 14.44 -6.26
CA PRO A 178 -4.15 15.10 -5.03
C PRO A 178 -3.76 16.56 -5.29
N ARG A 179 -4.26 17.46 -4.44
CA ARG A 179 -4.02 18.90 -4.58
C ARG A 179 -2.59 19.24 -4.18
N LEU A 180 -2.02 20.26 -4.83
CA LEU A 180 -0.74 20.82 -4.41
C LEU A 180 -0.77 21.23 -2.92
N THR A 181 0.35 21.00 -2.27
CA THR A 181 0.64 21.37 -0.88
C THR A 181 1.51 22.61 -0.86
N GLU A 182 1.40 23.42 0.18
CA GLU A 182 2.36 24.48 0.46
C GLU A 182 3.74 23.89 0.82
N GLU A 183 4.78 24.71 0.74
CA GLU A 183 6.13 24.28 1.11
C GLU A 183 6.18 23.81 2.56
N ALA A 184 6.92 22.72 2.79
CA ALA A 184 7.08 22.07 4.10
C ALA A 184 5.79 21.57 4.81
N LYS A 185 4.60 21.76 4.22
CA LYS A 185 3.34 21.26 4.79
C LYS A 185 2.97 19.89 4.23
N TRP A 186 2.49 19.02 5.12
CA TRP A 186 1.92 17.73 4.77
C TRP A 186 0.41 17.86 4.65
N ARG A 187 -0.18 17.15 3.69
CA ARG A 187 -1.62 17.05 3.50
C ARG A 187 -2.05 15.60 3.57
N THR A 188 -3.26 15.38 4.06
CA THR A 188 -3.87 14.05 4.08
C THR A 188 -4.86 13.93 2.94
N SER A 189 -4.81 12.81 2.22
CA SER A 189 -5.89 12.38 1.32
C SER A 189 -6.58 11.18 1.93
N THR A 190 -7.90 11.16 1.87
CA THR A 190 -8.75 10.15 2.49
C THR A 190 -9.68 9.57 1.45
N VAL A 191 -9.68 8.26 1.30
CA VAL A 191 -10.38 7.54 0.24
C VAL A 191 -11.14 6.36 0.84
N GLN A 192 -12.41 6.22 0.46
CA GLN A 192 -13.24 5.09 0.87
C GLN A 192 -12.89 3.87 0.02
N LEU A 193 -12.63 2.74 0.67
CA LEU A 193 -12.36 1.46 0.04
C LEU A 193 -13.52 0.49 0.30
N LYS A 194 -13.81 -0.34 -0.69
CA LYS A 194 -14.86 -1.37 -0.59
C LYS A 194 -14.28 -2.61 0.10
N ALA A 195 -15.16 -3.44 0.68
CA ALA A 195 -14.75 -4.76 1.13
C ALA A 195 -14.28 -5.62 -0.05
N GLY A 196 -13.32 -6.52 0.19
CA GLY A 196 -12.66 -7.35 -0.83
C GLY A 196 -11.25 -6.86 -1.15
N LEU A 197 -10.71 -7.37 -2.26
CA LEU A 197 -9.38 -6.99 -2.74
C LEU A 197 -9.41 -5.57 -3.34
N ASN A 198 -8.50 -4.72 -2.85
CA ASN A 198 -8.25 -3.39 -3.38
C ASN A 198 -6.77 -3.27 -3.74
N VAL A 199 -6.49 -2.86 -4.97
CA VAL A 199 -5.13 -2.58 -5.44
C VAL A 199 -4.97 -1.08 -5.58
N LEU A 200 -4.05 -0.50 -4.82
CA LEU A 200 -3.81 0.93 -4.71
C LEU A 200 -2.60 1.31 -5.55
N TYR A 201 -2.66 2.43 -6.27
CA TYR A 201 -1.59 2.92 -7.13
C TYR A 201 -1.31 4.40 -6.88
N TRP A 202 -0.06 4.72 -6.57
CA TRP A 202 0.46 6.09 -6.55
C TRP A 202 1.39 6.29 -7.74
N LYS A 203 0.93 7.07 -8.71
CA LYS A 203 1.61 7.28 -9.99
C LYS A 203 2.18 8.69 -10.06
N THR A 204 3.41 8.81 -10.56
CA THR A 204 4.08 10.10 -10.77
C THR A 204 4.72 10.14 -12.15
N VAL A 205 4.56 11.24 -12.86
CA VAL A 205 5.24 11.48 -14.15
C VAL A 205 5.58 12.95 -14.28
N GLY A 206 6.73 13.28 -14.87
CA GLY A 206 7.13 14.67 -15.09
C GLY A 206 6.46 15.25 -16.33
N MET A 207 5.77 16.38 -16.17
CA MET A 207 5.26 17.23 -17.24
C MET A 207 6.35 18.25 -17.63
N GLY A 208 7.44 17.79 -18.25
CA GLY A 208 8.54 18.69 -18.59
C GLY A 208 9.55 18.11 -19.57
N PHE A 209 9.35 18.40 -20.86
CA PHE A 209 10.31 18.18 -21.95
C PHE A 209 11.25 19.39 -22.14
N SER A 210 11.81 19.96 -21.06
CA SER A 210 12.77 21.07 -21.22
C SER A 210 14.14 20.71 -20.67
N ASP A 211 15.13 20.92 -21.54
CA ASP A 211 16.57 20.62 -21.46
C ASP A 211 17.34 21.29 -20.31
N LYS A 212 16.62 21.79 -19.30
CA LYS A 212 17.21 22.32 -18.08
C LYS A 212 16.57 21.59 -16.91
N MET A 213 17.29 20.58 -16.42
CA MET A 213 17.07 19.86 -15.17
C MET A 213 17.01 20.82 -13.98
N LYS A 214 15.93 21.62 -13.88
CA LYS A 214 15.55 22.20 -12.60
C LYS A 214 15.15 21.00 -11.77
N LYS A 215 15.95 20.63 -10.77
CA LYS A 215 15.67 19.50 -9.88
C LYS A 215 14.25 19.67 -9.36
N SER A 216 13.33 18.89 -9.92
CA SER A 216 11.92 18.91 -9.54
C SER A 216 11.82 18.56 -8.07
N LYS A 217 10.94 19.26 -7.34
CA LYS A 217 10.74 18.95 -5.92
C LYS A 217 9.95 17.63 -5.86
N PRO A 218 10.51 16.57 -5.25
CA PRO A 218 9.89 15.26 -5.31
C PRO A 218 8.54 15.23 -4.58
N VAL A 219 7.63 14.40 -5.09
CA VAL A 219 6.45 13.96 -4.36
C VAL A 219 6.91 13.05 -3.22
N ARG A 220 6.36 13.23 -2.02
CA ARG A 220 6.70 12.43 -0.85
C ARG A 220 5.44 11.88 -0.21
N ILE A 221 5.50 10.65 0.28
CA ILE A 221 4.46 10.04 1.11
C ILE A 221 5.11 9.62 2.42
N LYS A 222 4.63 10.19 3.52
CA LYS A 222 5.18 9.96 4.86
C LYS A 222 4.52 8.77 5.55
N LYS A 223 3.20 8.68 5.44
CA LYS A 223 2.40 7.70 6.17
C LYS A 223 1.26 7.22 5.30
N ILE A 224 0.99 5.92 5.32
CA ILE A 224 -0.18 5.29 4.71
C ILE A 224 -0.88 4.50 5.80
N GLU A 225 -2.18 4.69 5.96
CA GLU A 225 -3.01 4.00 6.94
C GLU A 225 -4.29 3.52 6.26
N ILE A 226 -4.70 2.30 6.57
CA ILE A 226 -5.91 1.67 6.07
C ILE A 226 -6.64 1.16 7.30
N SER A 227 -7.86 1.64 7.57
CA SER A 227 -8.65 1.32 8.77
C SER A 227 -10.06 0.89 8.42
#